data_AF-A0A419FW09-F1
#
_entry.id   AF-A0A419FW09-F1
#
_cell.length_a   1.000
_cell.length_b   1.000
_cell.length_c   1.000
_cell.angle_alpha   90.00
_cell.angle_beta   90.00
_cell.angle_gamma   90.00
#
_symmetry.space_group_name_H-M   'P 1'
#
loop_
_entity.id
_entity.type
_entity.pdbx_description
1 polymer ?
#
loop_
_entity_poly.entity_id
_entity_poly.type
_entity_poly.pdbx_seq_one_letter_code
_entity_poly.pdbx_strand_id
1 'polypeptide(L)'
;MKRKKIPYGTKLPVKLTLRDRDLIRDETLGNPDFAKFAVVEGKGIRVDMSLDDIEEVQGYVAAAANHTENKKLQKELDQLFKKLQVFLDAYDDQADL
;
A
#
# COMPACT_ATOMS: atom_id res chain seq x y z
N MET A 1 -14.63 1.53 14.67
CA MET A 1 -15.59 2.18 13.72
C MET A 1 -16.14 1.12 12.78
N LYS A 2 -17.33 1.31 12.24
CA LYS A 2 -17.87 0.43 11.19
C LYS A 2 -17.19 0.77 9.85
N ARG A 3 -16.61 -0.22 9.18
CA ARG A 3 -15.99 -0.08 7.86
C ARG A 3 -17.04 0.27 6.80
N LYS A 4 -16.67 1.11 5.83
CA LYS A 4 -17.51 1.46 4.68
C LYS A 4 -17.50 0.31 3.67
N LYS A 5 -18.69 -0.19 3.34
CA LYS A 5 -18.85 -1.23 2.32
C LYS A 5 -18.61 -0.66 0.92
N ILE A 6 -17.86 -1.39 0.11
CA ILE A 6 -17.59 -1.10 -1.31
C ILE A 6 -17.74 -2.38 -2.13
N PRO A 7 -18.07 -2.31 -3.43
CA PRO A 7 -18.05 -3.49 -4.30
C PRO A 7 -16.66 -4.13 -4.35
N TYR A 8 -16.61 -5.45 -4.46
CA TYR A 8 -15.36 -6.18 -4.67
C TYR A 8 -14.57 -5.63 -5.87
N GLY A 9 -13.25 -5.54 -5.72
CA GLY A 9 -12.35 -5.04 -6.77
C GLY A 9 -12.41 -3.52 -7.01
N THR A 10 -13.19 -2.77 -6.22
CA THR A 10 -13.20 -1.29 -6.28
C THR A 10 -11.78 -0.75 -6.09
N LYS A 11 -11.30 0.01 -7.07
CA LYS A 11 -9.97 0.66 -7.00
C LYS A 11 -10.07 1.97 -6.22
N LEU A 12 -9.40 2.01 -5.07
CA LEU A 12 -9.30 3.19 -4.20
C LEU A 12 -8.08 4.02 -4.57
N PRO A 13 -8.18 5.36 -4.55
CA PRO A 13 -7.06 6.23 -4.88
C PRO A 13 -6.06 6.32 -3.71
N VAL A 14 -4.98 5.56 -3.78
CA VAL A 14 -3.93 5.56 -2.75
C VAL A 14 -2.85 6.56 -3.10
N LYS A 15 -2.69 7.58 -2.23
CA LYS A 15 -1.65 8.59 -2.37
C LYS A 15 -0.37 8.13 -1.72
N LEU A 16 0.70 8.10 -2.51
CA LEU A 16 2.04 7.70 -2.11
C LEU A 16 3.04 8.80 -2.46
N THR A 17 4.13 8.87 -1.72
CA THR A 17 5.31 9.65 -2.10
C THR A 17 6.15 8.84 -3.08
N LEU A 18 7.10 9.50 -3.77
CA LEU A 18 8.09 8.79 -4.57
C LEU A 18 8.89 7.79 -3.71
N ARG A 19 9.24 8.18 -2.47
CA ARG A 19 9.95 7.29 -1.54
C ARG A 19 9.12 6.07 -1.14
N ASP A 20 7.81 6.22 -0.93
CA ASP A 20 6.94 5.05 -0.63
C ASP A 20 6.96 4.03 -1.78
N ARG A 21 6.91 4.49 -3.04
CA ARG A 21 7.04 3.62 -4.20
C ARG A 21 8.40 2.93 -4.23
N ASP A 22 9.48 3.70 -4.02
CA ASP A 22 10.83 3.17 -4.10
C ASP A 22 11.08 2.14 -2.98
N LEU A 23 10.52 2.34 -1.77
CA LEU A 23 10.50 1.33 -0.70
C LEU A 23 9.84 0.03 -1.17
N ILE A 24 8.66 0.10 -1.81
CA ILE A 24 7.94 -1.09 -2.29
C ILE A 24 8.76 -1.83 -3.35
N ARG A 25 9.34 -1.11 -4.31
CA ARG A 25 10.08 -1.71 -5.43
C ARG A 25 11.43 -2.29 -5.03
N ASP A 26 12.18 -1.57 -4.19
CA ASP A 26 13.61 -1.81 -4.02
C ASP A 26 13.92 -2.53 -2.70
N GLU A 27 13.05 -2.39 -1.69
CA GLU A 27 13.30 -2.88 -0.33
C GLU A 27 12.34 -4.00 0.09
N THR A 28 11.43 -4.42 -0.79
CA THR A 28 10.50 -5.53 -0.54
C THR A 28 10.51 -6.56 -1.67
N LEU A 29 9.80 -7.68 -1.47
CA LEU A 29 9.56 -8.67 -2.53
C LEU A 29 8.37 -8.30 -3.43
N GLY A 30 7.88 -7.06 -3.34
CA GLY A 30 6.82 -6.54 -4.19
C GLY A 30 7.24 -6.39 -5.65
N ASN A 31 6.26 -6.09 -6.50
CA ASN A 31 6.48 -5.96 -7.94
C ASN A 31 7.48 -4.81 -8.25
N PRO A 32 8.61 -5.06 -8.94
CA PRO A 32 9.55 -4.00 -9.34
C PRO A 32 8.96 -2.93 -10.25
N ASP A 33 7.90 -3.28 -11.00
CA ASP A 33 7.12 -2.36 -11.83
C ASP A 33 5.97 -1.68 -11.05
N PHE A 34 5.88 -1.83 -9.71
CA PHE A 34 4.82 -1.23 -8.89
C PHE A 34 4.68 0.27 -9.17
N ALA A 35 3.47 0.77 -9.39
CA ALA A 35 3.21 2.19 -9.70
C ALA A 35 3.85 2.71 -11.02
N LYS A 36 4.19 1.84 -11.98
CA LYS A 36 4.67 2.23 -13.33
C LYS A 36 3.69 3.15 -14.08
N PHE A 37 2.38 2.95 -13.89
CA PHE A 37 1.32 3.74 -14.50
C PHE A 37 0.63 4.69 -13.52
N ALA A 38 1.32 5.07 -12.44
CA ALA A 38 0.76 5.98 -11.44
C ALA A 38 0.54 7.39 -12.00
N VAL A 39 -0.49 8.06 -11.49
CA VAL A 39 -0.77 9.47 -11.82
C VAL A 39 0.10 10.35 -10.94
N VAL A 40 0.83 11.30 -11.52
CA VAL A 40 1.61 12.28 -10.73
C VAL A 40 0.67 13.34 -10.18
N GLU A 41 0.65 13.51 -8.85
CA GLU A 41 -0.13 14.53 -8.15
C GLU A 41 0.80 15.40 -7.28
N GLY A 42 1.17 16.57 -7.79
CA GLY A 42 2.06 17.50 -7.11
C GLY A 42 3.45 16.89 -6.84
N LYS A 43 3.80 16.68 -5.56
CA LYS A 43 5.07 16.06 -5.15
C LYS A 43 4.98 14.55 -4.93
N GLY A 44 3.80 13.96 -5.13
CA GLY A 44 3.55 12.53 -4.92
C GLY A 44 2.95 11.87 -6.16
N ILE A 45 2.49 10.65 -5.95
CA ILE A 45 1.81 9.83 -6.95
C ILE A 45 0.51 9.28 -6.39
N ARG A 46 -0.43 8.99 -7.27
CA ARG A 46 -1.65 8.25 -6.97
C ARG A 46 -1.63 6.92 -7.71
N VAL A 47 -1.90 5.85 -6.97
CA VAL A 47 -2.06 4.49 -7.49
C VAL A 47 -3.46 4.03 -7.12
N ASP A 48 -4.24 3.63 -8.11
CA ASP A 48 -5.60 3.13 -7.90
C ASP A 48 -5.52 1.62 -7.62
N MET A 49 -5.82 1.21 -6.38
CA MET A 49 -5.58 -0.16 -5.86
C MET A 49 -6.85 -0.74 -5.21
N SER A 50 -7.13 -2.03 -5.41
CA SER A 50 -8.21 -2.72 -4.65
C SER A 50 -7.76 -3.04 -3.23
N LEU A 51 -8.68 -3.47 -2.37
CA LEU A 51 -8.30 -3.92 -1.02
C LEU A 51 -7.32 -5.10 -1.09
N ASP A 52 -7.56 -6.08 -1.97
CA ASP A 52 -6.60 -7.17 -2.23
C ASP A 52 -5.19 -6.68 -2.61
N ASP A 53 -5.08 -5.70 -3.52
CA ASP A 53 -3.78 -5.14 -3.91
C ASP A 53 -3.09 -4.46 -2.71
N ILE A 54 -3.88 -3.77 -1.87
CA ILE A 54 -3.38 -3.10 -0.67
C ILE A 54 -2.91 -4.12 0.36
N GLU A 55 -3.65 -5.20 0.58
CA GLU A 55 -3.28 -6.30 1.48
C GLU A 55 -2.00 -7.00 1.00
N GLU A 56 -1.89 -7.28 -0.29
CA GLU A 56 -0.70 -7.89 -0.89
C GLU A 56 0.55 -7.00 -0.70
N VAL A 57 0.47 -5.73 -1.09
CA VAL A 57 1.57 -4.76 -0.90
C VAL A 57 1.91 -4.63 0.58
N GLN A 58 0.91 -4.56 1.44
CA GLN A 58 1.12 -4.46 2.89
C GLN A 58 1.83 -5.70 3.45
N GLY A 59 1.53 -6.89 2.93
CA GLY A 59 2.22 -8.13 3.26
C GLY A 59 3.71 -8.08 2.95
N TYR A 60 4.10 -7.60 1.76
CA TYR A 60 5.51 -7.42 1.40
C TYR A 60 6.22 -6.40 2.29
N VAL A 61 5.56 -5.27 2.59
CA VAL A 61 6.09 -4.23 3.47
C VAL A 61 6.32 -4.76 4.89
N ALA A 62 5.36 -5.51 5.44
CA ALA A 62 5.48 -6.11 6.77
C ALA A 62 6.61 -7.14 6.83
N ALA A 63 6.71 -8.00 5.81
CA ALA A 63 7.78 -8.98 5.73
C ALA A 63 9.16 -8.31 5.69
N ALA A 64 9.34 -7.26 4.89
CA ALA A 64 10.59 -6.50 4.82
C ALA A 64 10.91 -5.80 6.15
N ALA A 65 9.91 -5.17 6.80
CA ALA A 65 10.09 -4.48 8.07
C ALA A 65 10.52 -5.42 9.21
N ASN A 66 9.97 -6.64 9.23
CA ASN A 66 10.26 -7.62 10.27
C ASN A 66 11.63 -8.29 10.13
N HIS A 67 12.16 -8.39 8.90
CA HIS A 67 13.43 -9.07 8.64
C HIS A 67 14.64 -8.13 8.46
N THR A 68 14.42 -6.82 8.33
CA THR A 68 15.53 -5.88 8.19
C THR A 68 16.23 -5.58 9.52
N GLU A 69 17.56 -5.63 9.54
CA GLU A 69 18.36 -5.17 10.69
C GLU A 69 18.52 -3.64 10.71
N ASN A 70 18.23 -2.97 9.59
CA ASN A 70 18.36 -1.52 9.45
C ASN A 70 17.16 -0.80 10.10
N LYS A 71 17.38 -0.21 11.27
CA LYS A 71 16.35 0.51 12.04
C LYS A 71 15.74 1.70 11.32
N LYS A 72 16.48 2.37 10.43
CA LYS A 72 15.94 3.47 9.64
C LYS A 72 14.96 2.93 8.60
N LEU A 73 15.36 1.89 7.88
CA LEU A 73 14.50 1.23 6.88
C LEU A 73 13.25 0.65 7.53
N GLN A 74 13.39 -0.06 8.66
CA GLN A 74 12.26 -0.58 9.44
C GLN A 74 11.22 0.53 9.73
N LYS A 75 11.68 1.69 10.22
CA LYS A 75 10.79 2.81 10.55
C LYS A 75 10.07 3.38 9.32
N GLU A 76 10.74 3.45 8.17
CA GLU A 76 10.12 3.90 6.92
C GLU A 76 9.05 2.91 6.44
N LEU A 77 9.35 1.61 6.49
CA LEU A 77 8.39 0.55 6.14
C LEU A 77 7.20 0.51 7.11
N ASP A 78 7.41 0.70 8.42
CA ASP A 78 6.33 0.79 9.41
C ASP A 78 5.38 1.97 9.13
N GLN A 79 5.92 3.10 8.68
CA GLN A 79 5.12 4.26 8.30
C GLN A 79 4.29 3.99 7.05
N LEU A 80 4.89 3.32 6.06
CA LEU A 80 4.19 2.89 4.86
C LEU A 80 3.09 1.86 5.19
N PHE A 81 3.38 0.87 6.03
CA PHE A 81 2.40 -0.12 6.50
C PHE A 81 1.19 0.56 7.12
N LYS A 82 1.41 1.52 8.03
CA LYS A 82 0.33 2.28 8.67
C LYS A 82 -0.50 3.09 7.67
N LYS A 83 0.15 3.66 6.65
CA LYS A 83 -0.55 4.39 5.58
C LYS A 83 -1.49 3.47 4.80
N LEU A 84 -1.06 2.25 4.49
CA LEU A 84 -1.89 1.25 3.81
C LEU A 84 -3.01 0.73 4.73
N GLN A 85 -2.72 0.50 6.00
CA GLN A 85 -3.68 0.01 7.00
C GLN A 85 -4.90 0.93 7.14
N VAL A 86 -4.74 2.25 6.94
CA VAL A 86 -5.87 3.21 6.96
C VAL A 86 -6.98 2.81 5.99
N PHE A 87 -6.64 2.23 4.83
CA PHE A 87 -7.65 1.78 3.85
C PHE A 87 -8.35 0.52 4.33
N LEU A 88 -7.61 -0.49 4.81
CA LEU A 88 -8.16 -1.74 5.32
C LEU A 88 -9.00 -1.56 6.61
N ASP A 89 -8.71 -0.51 7.38
CA ASP A 89 -9.50 -0.13 8.56
C ASP A 89 -10.73 0.70 8.20
N ALA A 90 -10.72 1.40 7.07
CA ALA A 90 -11.81 2.26 6.62
C ALA A 90 -12.82 1.53 5.74
N TYR A 91 -12.39 0.53 4.98
CA TYR A 91 -13.17 -0.14 3.95
C TYR A 91 -13.23 -1.65 4.16
N ASP A 92 -14.29 -2.26 3.62
CA ASP A 92 -14.54 -3.69 3.66
C ASP A 92 -15.33 -3.99 2.39
N ASP A 93 -14.77 -4.78 1.49
CA ASP A 93 -15.43 -5.11 0.25
C ASP A 93 -16.37 -6.29 0.43
N GLN A 94 -17.51 -6.23 -0.26
CA GLN A 94 -18.46 -7.34 -0.26
C GLN A 94 -18.24 -8.12 -1.55
N ALA A 95 -18.10 -9.44 -1.42
CA ALA A 95 -18.37 -10.32 -2.54
C ALA A 95 -19.83 -10.06 -2.95
N ASP A 96 -20.03 -9.54 -4.16
CA ASP A 96 -21.35 -9.57 -4.78
C ASP A 96 -21.67 -11.06 -5.00
N LEU A 97 -22.39 -11.66 -4.04
CA LEU A 97 -22.90 -13.04 -4.10
C LEU A 97 -24.03 -13.15 -5.13
#